data_AF-A0AAN6W7V3-F1
#
_entry.id   AF-A0AAN6W7V3-F1
#
_cell.length_a   1.000
_cell.length_b   1.000
_cell.length_c   1.000
_cell.angle_alpha   90.00
_cell.angle_beta   90.00
_cell.angle_gamma   90.00
#
_symmetry.space_group_name_H-M   'P 1'
#
loop_
_entity.id
_entity.type
_entity.pdbx_description
1 polymer ?
#
loop_
_entity_poly.entity_id
_entity_poly.type
_entity_poly.pdbx_seq_one_letter_code
_entity_poly.pdbx_strand_id
1 'polypeptide(L)'
;MMFKPSTVLYAVLGLATFGNAAAVPAEDTTAAAPSLEKRVWLSNIDVQELCKQQVNSGASAIRKGNGCGDWRCLYANVEHHTNMALYCSNRHGTQAYAACGGGSVWDWQCHDRN
;
A
#
# COMPACT_ATOMS: atom_id res chain seq x y z
N MET A 1 -40.51 17.60 -4.25
CA MET A 1 -41.26 16.48 -3.63
C MET A 1 -40.24 15.52 -3.05
N MET A 2 -40.46 15.12 -1.79
CA MET A 2 -39.49 14.49 -0.90
C MET A 2 -39.55 12.96 -1.06
N PHE A 3 -38.46 12.32 -1.49
CA PHE A 3 -38.36 10.86 -1.57
C PHE A 3 -38.00 10.30 -0.19
N LYS A 4 -38.95 9.59 0.43
CA LYS A 4 -38.77 8.85 1.68
C LYS A 4 -38.02 7.53 1.40
N PRO A 5 -37.06 7.11 2.25
CA PRO A 5 -36.58 5.74 2.24
C PRO A 5 -37.60 4.82 2.92
N SER A 6 -38.09 3.80 2.21
CA SER A 6 -38.91 2.73 2.77
C SER A 6 -38.01 1.63 3.33
N THR A 7 -38.04 1.47 4.64
CA THR A 7 -37.37 0.40 5.39
C THR A 7 -38.07 -0.93 5.11
N VAL A 8 -37.41 -1.88 4.43
CA VAL A 8 -37.91 -3.25 4.31
C VAL A 8 -37.24 -4.10 5.39
N LEU A 9 -38.03 -4.40 6.43
CA LEU A 9 -37.74 -5.42 7.44
C LEU A 9 -37.85 -6.81 6.79
N TYR A 10 -36.76 -7.56 6.76
CA TYR A 10 -36.81 -9.01 6.59
C TYR A 10 -36.52 -9.68 7.93
N ALA A 11 -37.58 -10.05 8.64
CA ALA A 11 -37.51 -10.98 9.76
C ALA A 11 -37.56 -12.40 9.19
N VAL A 12 -36.45 -13.14 9.24
CA VAL A 12 -36.46 -14.58 9.01
C VAL A 12 -36.50 -15.26 10.37
N LEU A 13 -37.71 -15.63 10.80
CA LEU A 13 -37.91 -16.61 11.86
C LEU A 13 -37.56 -18.00 11.31
N GLY A 14 -36.44 -18.55 11.77
CA GLY A 14 -36.09 -19.95 11.60
C GLY A 14 -35.79 -20.58 12.96
N LEU A 15 -36.81 -21.18 13.58
CA LEU A 15 -36.65 -22.06 14.74
C LEU A 15 -36.28 -23.47 14.25
N ALA A 16 -35.15 -24.02 14.71
CA ALA A 16 -34.94 -25.47 14.81
C ALA A 16 -33.81 -25.81 15.80
N THR A 17 -34.21 -26.09 17.04
CA THR A 17 -33.81 -27.21 17.92
C THR A 17 -32.34 -27.68 18.02
N PHE A 18 -31.80 -27.44 19.22
CA PHE A 18 -30.92 -28.27 20.07
C PHE A 18 -29.77 -29.07 19.43
N GLY A 19 -28.56 -28.52 19.54
CA GLY A 19 -27.31 -29.27 19.57
C GLY A 19 -26.40 -28.66 20.64
N ASN A 20 -26.05 -29.42 21.67
CA ASN A 20 -25.10 -29.00 22.70
C ASN A 20 -23.72 -28.83 22.05
N ALA A 21 -23.29 -27.59 21.86
CA ALA A 21 -21.90 -27.23 21.62
C ALA A 21 -21.58 -26.07 22.55
N ALA A 22 -20.56 -26.27 23.39
CA ALA A 22 -20.13 -25.31 24.40
C ALA A 22 -19.98 -23.90 23.81
N ALA A 23 -20.59 -22.93 24.48
CA ALA A 23 -20.44 -21.51 24.18
C ALA A 23 -19.00 -21.09 24.47
N VAL A 24 -18.15 -21.17 23.46
CA VAL A 24 -16.95 -20.33 23.39
C VAL A 24 -17.43 -18.90 23.20
N PRO A 25 -17.06 -17.95 24.07
CA PRO A 25 -17.38 -16.55 23.85
C PRO A 25 -16.79 -16.18 22.49
N ALA A 26 -17.65 -15.73 21.58
CA ALA A 26 -17.19 -15.08 20.37
C ALA A 26 -16.41 -13.84 20.83
N GLU A 27 -15.08 -13.94 20.82
CA GLU A 27 -14.22 -12.76 20.87
C GLU A 27 -14.67 -11.89 19.71
N ASP A 28 -15.35 -10.80 20.06
CA ASP A 28 -15.62 -9.66 19.20
C ASP A 28 -14.27 -9.06 18.84
N THR A 29 -13.56 -9.77 17.95
CA THR A 29 -12.44 -9.23 17.20
C THR A 29 -13.07 -8.34 16.15
N THR A 30 -13.66 -7.24 16.60
CA THR A 30 -13.68 -6.01 15.81
C THR A 30 -12.21 -5.68 15.60
N ALA A 31 -11.61 -6.32 14.60
CA ALA A 31 -10.33 -5.93 14.06
C ALA A 31 -10.50 -4.46 13.73
N ALA A 32 -9.91 -3.59 14.55
CA ALA A 32 -9.90 -2.17 14.31
C ALA A 32 -9.45 -2.01 12.86
N ALA A 33 -10.38 -1.59 11.99
CA ALA A 33 -10.06 -1.30 10.61
C ALA A 33 -8.88 -0.34 10.68
N PRO A 34 -7.77 -0.60 9.97
CA PRO A 34 -6.59 0.23 10.06
C PRO A 34 -7.05 1.66 9.82
N SER A 35 -6.91 2.51 10.84
CA SER A 35 -7.21 3.93 10.71
C SER A 35 -6.44 4.40 9.48
N LEU A 36 -7.13 5.07 8.57
CA LEU A 36 -6.49 5.78 7.46
C LEU A 36 -5.64 6.89 8.09
N GLU A 37 -4.45 6.52 8.56
CA GLU A 37 -3.48 7.47 9.07
C GLU A 37 -3.19 8.48 7.97
N LYS A 38 -3.04 9.74 8.40
CA LYS A 38 -2.89 10.87 7.50
C LYS A 38 -1.56 10.73 6.77
N ARG A 39 -1.61 10.35 5.49
CA ARG A 39 -0.42 10.18 4.65
C ARG A 39 0.23 11.55 4.40
N VAL A 40 1.27 11.88 5.15
CA VAL A 40 2.04 13.13 4.93
C VAL A 40 3.00 12.90 3.76
N TRP A 41 2.92 13.74 2.73
CA TRP A 41 3.90 13.73 1.64
C TRP A 41 5.27 14.20 2.16
N LEU A 42 6.33 13.46 1.84
CA LEU A 42 7.70 13.75 2.29
C LEU A 42 8.59 14.25 1.15
N SER A 43 8.67 13.52 0.04
CA SER A 43 9.49 13.90 -1.11
C SER A 43 9.13 13.08 -2.36
N ASN A 44 9.64 13.50 -3.52
CA ASN A 44 9.72 12.62 -4.69
C ASN A 44 10.87 11.59 -4.52
N ILE A 45 10.81 10.51 -5.29
CA ILE A 45 11.88 9.50 -5.35
C ILE A 45 12.86 9.82 -6.48
N ASP A 46 14.13 9.96 -6.13
CA ASP A 46 15.22 9.97 -7.12
C ASP A 46 15.63 8.52 -7.41
N VAL A 47 15.13 8.00 -8.54
CA VAL A 47 15.37 6.61 -8.94
C VAL A 47 16.84 6.36 -9.32
N GLN A 48 17.54 7.39 -9.81
CA GLN A 48 18.95 7.27 -10.15
C GLN A 48 19.79 7.12 -8.87
N GLU A 49 19.47 7.89 -7.83
CA GLU A 49 20.10 7.75 -6.52
C GLU A 49 19.72 6.43 -5.85
N LEU A 50 18.45 6.01 -5.93
CA LEU A 50 18.03 4.68 -5.46
C LEU A 50 18.87 3.57 -6.10
N CYS A 51 19.07 3.59 -7.41
CA CYS A 51 19.85 2.55 -8.09
C CYS A 51 21.31 2.51 -7.61
N LYS A 52 21.89 3.67 -7.31
CA LYS A 52 23.24 3.76 -6.76
C LYS A 52 23.34 3.14 -5.37
N GLN A 53 22.33 3.35 -4.54
CA GLN A 53 22.27 2.82 -3.18
C GLN A 53 21.94 1.32 -3.15
N GLN A 54 21.01 0.88 -3.99
CA GLN A 54 20.50 -0.49 -3.97
C GLN A 54 21.44 -1.49 -4.64
N VAL A 55 22.07 -1.11 -5.76
CA VAL A 55 22.85 -2.04 -6.60
C VAL A 55 24.34 -1.74 -6.48
N ASN A 56 24.76 -0.57 -6.94
CA ASN A 56 26.16 -0.16 -6.96
C ASN A 56 26.25 1.33 -7.33
N SER A 57 27.27 2.06 -6.85
CA SER A 57 27.47 3.47 -7.18
C SER A 57 27.58 3.78 -8.68
N GLY A 58 27.94 2.80 -9.52
CA GLY A 58 27.95 2.90 -10.98
C GLY A 58 26.64 2.52 -11.67
N ALA A 59 25.58 2.16 -10.95
CA ALA A 59 24.31 1.75 -11.53
C ALA A 59 23.53 2.94 -12.13
N SER A 60 22.79 2.69 -13.21
CA SER A 60 21.96 3.68 -13.90
C SER A 60 20.47 3.35 -13.79
N ALA A 61 19.62 4.36 -13.68
CA ALA A 61 18.16 4.19 -13.76
C ALA A 61 17.70 4.16 -15.22
N ILE A 62 16.99 3.10 -15.59
CA ILE A 62 16.37 2.95 -16.91
C ILE A 62 14.87 2.69 -16.77
N ARG A 63 14.12 2.93 -17.84
CA ARG A 63 12.68 2.67 -17.89
C ARG A 63 12.39 1.63 -18.97
N LYS A 64 11.52 0.66 -18.68
CA LYS A 64 11.05 -0.36 -19.62
C LYS A 64 9.63 -0.08 -20.15
N GLY A 65 9.01 0.99 -19.67
CA GLY A 65 7.65 1.39 -19.95
C GLY A 65 7.31 2.69 -19.23
N ASN A 66 6.01 2.95 -19.04
CA ASN A 66 5.49 4.21 -18.50
C ASN A 66 4.72 4.04 -17.19
N GLY A 67 4.46 2.84 -16.70
CA GLY A 67 3.76 2.59 -15.45
C GLY A 67 4.68 2.65 -14.23
N CYS A 68 4.10 2.80 -13.04
CA CYS A 68 4.84 2.84 -11.77
C CYS A 68 5.87 1.70 -11.61
N GLY A 69 5.58 0.51 -12.11
CA GLY A 69 6.47 -0.66 -12.01
C GLY A 69 7.60 -0.73 -13.04
N ASP A 70 7.77 0.26 -13.92
CA ASP A 70 8.63 0.13 -15.10
C ASP A 70 10.06 0.66 -14.94
N TRP A 71 10.40 1.19 -13.77
CA TRP A 71 11.79 1.51 -13.44
C TRP A 71 12.64 0.27 -13.21
N ARG A 72 13.87 0.29 -13.72
CA ARG A 72 14.90 -0.72 -13.48
C ARG A 72 16.23 -0.03 -13.19
N CYS A 73 17.06 -0.73 -12.45
CA CYS A 73 18.47 -0.38 -12.29
C CYS A 73 19.30 -1.24 -13.22
N LEU A 74 20.20 -0.63 -13.99
CA LEU A 74 21.13 -1.31 -14.88
C LEU A 74 22.54 -1.18 -14.31
N TYR A 75 23.21 -2.30 -14.09
CA TYR A 75 24.62 -2.34 -13.71
C TYR A 75 25.31 -3.52 -14.40
N ALA A 76 26.45 -3.28 -15.05
CA ALA A 76 27.21 -4.30 -15.77
C ALA A 76 26.34 -5.15 -16.74
N ASN A 77 25.41 -4.50 -17.46
CA ASN A 77 24.42 -5.13 -18.36
C ASN A 77 23.40 -6.07 -17.68
N VAL A 78 23.30 -6.05 -16.36
CA VAL A 78 22.30 -6.78 -15.58
C VAL A 78 21.22 -5.81 -15.09
N GLU A 79 19.95 -6.16 -15.34
CA GLU A 79 18.80 -5.40 -14.88
C GLU A 79 18.33 -5.89 -13.51
N HIS A 80 18.04 -4.94 -12.62
CA HIS A 80 17.50 -5.17 -11.29
C HIS A 80 16.18 -4.39 -11.12
N HIS A 81 15.23 -4.99 -10.41
CA HIS A 81 14.01 -4.28 -10.03
C HIS A 81 14.33 -3.18 -9.02
N THR A 82 13.71 -2.01 -9.17
CA THR A 82 13.80 -0.92 -8.20
C THR A 82 12.96 -1.23 -6.97
N ASN A 83 13.57 -1.12 -5.79
CA ASN A 83 12.88 -1.14 -4.51
C ASN A 83 12.63 0.30 -4.05
N MET A 84 11.53 0.89 -4.50
CA MET A 84 11.18 2.28 -4.16
C MET A 84 11.03 2.51 -2.65
N ALA A 85 10.55 1.50 -1.91
CA ALA A 85 10.41 1.58 -0.47
C ALA A 85 11.76 1.75 0.24
N LEU A 86 12.82 1.10 -0.26
CA LEU A 86 14.18 1.22 0.28
C LEU A 86 14.68 2.67 0.24
N TYR A 87 14.40 3.42 -0.83
CA TYR A 87 14.78 4.83 -0.93
C TYR A 87 14.11 5.66 0.18
N CYS A 88 12.81 5.48 0.37
CA CYS A 88 12.06 6.23 1.37
C CYS A 88 12.52 5.89 2.79
N SER A 89 12.73 4.60 3.09
CA SER A 89 13.18 4.18 4.41
C SER A 89 14.60 4.67 4.73
N ASN A 90 15.50 4.67 3.74
CA ASN A 90 16.87 5.16 3.91
C ASN A 90 16.92 6.68 4.10
N ARG A 91 16.07 7.43 3.40
CA ARG A 91 16.09 8.89 3.41
C ARG A 91 15.34 9.50 4.58
N HIS A 92 14.19 8.93 4.95
CA HIS A 92 13.24 9.54 5.88
C HIS A 92 12.99 8.69 7.13
N GLY A 93 13.57 7.49 7.21
CA GLY A 93 13.40 6.57 8.34
C GLY A 93 12.37 5.46 8.09
N THR A 94 12.31 4.50 8.99
CA THR A 94 11.62 3.20 8.79
C THR A 94 10.09 3.29 8.64
N GLN A 95 9.47 4.41 9.03
CA GLN A 95 8.03 4.63 8.87
C GLN A 95 7.66 5.16 7.48
N ALA A 96 8.63 5.68 6.73
CA ALA A 96 8.40 6.18 5.38
C ALA A 96 8.21 5.03 4.38
N TYR A 97 7.28 5.22 3.44
CA TYR A 97 6.99 4.25 2.39
C TYR A 97 6.84 4.94 1.04
N ALA A 98 7.02 4.15 -0.03
CA ALA A 98 6.83 4.61 -1.38
C ALA A 98 5.39 4.40 -1.85
N ALA A 99 4.82 5.39 -2.53
CA ALA A 99 3.56 5.30 -3.23
C ALA A 99 3.68 5.91 -4.63
N CYS A 100 2.93 5.36 -5.58
CA CYS A 100 2.83 5.91 -6.92
C CYS A 100 1.44 6.54 -7.10
N GLY A 101 1.37 7.87 -7.12
CA GLY A 101 0.09 8.60 -7.03
C GLY A 101 -0.62 8.85 -8.35
N GLY A 102 0.13 8.96 -9.46
CA GLY A 102 -0.38 9.38 -10.78
C GLY A 102 -0.38 8.29 -11.86
N GLY A 103 0.06 7.08 -11.52
CA GLY A 103 0.05 5.93 -12.43
C GLY A 103 1.23 5.87 -13.42
N SER A 104 2.03 6.93 -13.51
CA SER A 104 3.23 6.95 -14.35
C SER A 104 4.50 6.62 -13.58
N VAL A 105 5.56 6.24 -14.31
CA VAL A 105 6.93 6.10 -13.79
C VAL A 105 7.39 7.32 -12.98
N TRP A 106 6.89 8.52 -13.25
CA TRP A 106 7.37 9.75 -12.61
C TRP A 106 6.64 10.07 -11.30
N ASP A 107 5.58 9.34 -10.97
CA ASP A 107 4.69 9.69 -9.87
C ASP A 107 5.06 9.03 -8.54
N TRP A 108 6.29 8.52 -8.43
CA TRP A 108 6.81 7.92 -7.21
C TRP A 108 7.15 8.95 -6.16
N GLN A 109 6.53 8.80 -5.00
CA GLN A 109 6.61 9.71 -3.87
C GLN A 109 6.83 8.93 -2.58
N CYS A 110 7.54 9.53 -1.65
CA CYS A 110 7.66 9.07 -0.27
C CYS A 110 6.59 9.72 0.59
N HIS A 111 5.96 8.92 1.43
CA HIS A 111 4.98 9.36 2.40
C HIS A 111 5.29 8.79 3.78
N ASP A 112 4.86 9.50 4.82
CA ASP A 112 4.86 9.00 6.19
C ASP A 112 3.56 8.23 6.47
N ARG A 113 3.65 7.25 7.38
CA ARG A 113 2.49 6.55 7.96
C ARG A 113 1.95 7.23 9.20
N ASN A 114 2.67 8.19 9.79
CA ASN A 114 2.33 8.81 11.07
C ASN A 114 1.28 9.93 11.00
#